data_AF-A0A1G6A243-F1
#
_entry.id   AF-A0A1G6A243-F1
#
_cell.length_a   1.000
_cell.length_b   1.000
_cell.length_c   1.000
_cell.angle_alpha   90.00
_cell.angle_beta   90.00
_cell.angle_gamma   90.00
#
_symmetry.space_group_name_H-M   'P 1'
#
loop_
_entity.id
_entity.type
_entity.pdbx_description
1 polymer ?
#
loop_
_entity_poly.entity_id
_entity_poly.type
_entity_poly.pdbx_seq_one_letter_code
_entity_poly.pdbx_strand_id
1 'polypeptide(L)' 'MPMTQKEMVKLLTANGWIKTKGGKGSHIKLEKAGKRPITIPHGEINKYTERGILKQAGLI' A
#
# COMPACT_ATOMS: atom_id res chain seq x y z
N MET A 1 -6.99 16.02 -3.99
CA MET A 1 -6.55 15.10 -5.05
C MET A 1 -6.57 13.69 -4.47
N PRO A 2 -7.05 12.67 -5.21
CA PRO A 2 -7.04 11.29 -4.71
C PRO A 2 -5.60 10.80 -4.54
N MET A 3 -5.35 9.98 -3.52
CA MET A 3 -4.03 9.43 -3.25
C MET A 3 -3.60 8.51 -4.41
N THR A 4 -2.38 8.64 -4.90
CA THR A 4 -1.84 7.79 -5.96
C THR A 4 -1.15 6.54 -5.41
N GLN A 5 -0.97 5.51 -6.26
CA GLN A 5 -0.15 4.33 -5.94
C GLN A 5 1.25 4.72 -5.41
N LYS A 6 1.89 5.72 -6.02
CA LYS A 6 3.24 6.17 -5.63
C LYS A 6 3.24 6.80 -4.24
N GLU A 7 2.24 7.62 -3.93
CA GLU A 7 2.10 8.27 -2.62
C GLU A 7 1.79 7.26 -1.53
N MET A 8 0.89 6.30 -1.80
CA MET A 8 0.58 5.23 -0.85
C MET A 8 1.80 4.34 -0.57
N VAL A 9 2.57 3.97 -1.60
CA VAL A 9 3.84 3.23 -1.42
C VAL A 9 4.81 4.04 -0.57
N LYS A 10 4.99 5.34 -0.85
CA LYS A 10 5.88 6.22 -0.09
C LYS A 10 5.46 6.29 1.39
N LEU A 11 4.16 6.46 1.65
CA LEU A 11 3.60 6.51 3.00
C LEU A 11 3.85 5.21 3.77
N LEU A 12 3.54 4.06 3.17
CA LEU A 12 3.74 2.77 3.82
C LEU A 12 5.22 2.47 4.04
N THR A 13 6.09 2.83 3.08
CA THR A 13 7.54 2.66 3.26
C THR A 13 8.11 3.50 4.40
N ALA A 14 7.63 4.74 4.57
CA ALA A 14 7.97 5.54 5.75
C ALA A 14 7.52 4.89 7.08
N ASN A 15 6.50 4.01 7.03
CA ASN A 15 5.99 3.24 8.16
C ASN A 15 6.59 1.82 8.26
N GLY A 16 7.74 1.58 7.62
CA GLY A 16 8.50 0.34 7.72
C GLY A 16 7.99 -0.81 6.85
N TRP A 17 7.20 -0.51 5.81
CA TRP A 17 6.84 -1.49 4.78
C TRP A 17 7.85 -1.50 3.64
N ILE A 18 8.21 -2.69 3.16
CA ILE A 18 9.22 -2.87 2.13
C ILE A 18 8.53 -3.34 0.85
N LYS A 19 8.77 -2.65 -0.27
CA LYS A 19 8.31 -3.07 -1.58
C LYS A 19 9.00 -4.38 -1.98
N THR A 20 8.22 -5.37 -2.40
CA THR A 20 8.76 -6.67 -2.85
C THR A 20 8.47 -6.90 -4.33
N LYS A 21 9.23 -7.83 -4.93
CA LYS A 21 9.00 -8.27 -6.33
C LYS A 21 7.74 -9.16 -6.48
N GLY A 22 6.98 -9.37 -5.40
CA GLY A 22 5.80 -10.24 -5.41
C GLY A 22 4.52 -9.61 -5.97
N GLY A 23 4.56 -8.35 -6.41
CA GLY A 23 3.44 -7.73 -7.13
C GLY A 23 3.28 -8.31 -8.53
N LYS A 24 2.06 -8.65 -8.94
CA LYS A 24 1.74 -9.11 -10.31
C LYS A 24 1.05 -7.99 -11.11
N GLY A 25 1.40 -7.88 -12.38
CA GLY A 25 0.86 -6.86 -13.27
C GLY A 25 1.14 -5.45 -12.75
N SER A 26 0.10 -4.61 -12.68
CA SER A 26 0.21 -3.21 -12.27
C SER A 26 0.20 -2.98 -10.76
N HIS A 27 -0.01 -4.03 -9.95
CA HIS A 27 -0.10 -3.91 -8.50
C HIS A 27 1.27 -4.03 -7.83
N ILE A 28 1.50 -3.21 -6.80
CA ILE A 28 2.71 -3.27 -5.99
C ILE A 28 2.42 -4.00 -4.69
N LYS A 29 3.26 -5.00 -4.35
CA LYS A 29 3.19 -5.70 -3.08
C LYS A 29 4.18 -5.09 -2.09
N LEU A 30 3.74 -4.85 -0.85
CA LEU A 30 4.59 -4.47 0.26
C LEU A 30 4.48 -5.48 1.39
N GLU A 31 5.59 -5.70 2.09
CA GLU A 31 5.70 -6.63 3.21
C GLU A 31 6.32 -5.94 4.43
N LYS A 32 5.93 -6.40 5.62
CA LYS A 32 6.49 -5.97 6.91
C LYS A 32 6.53 -7.19 7.82
N ALA A 33 7.64 -7.38 8.53
CA ALA A 33 7.81 -8.53 9.42
C ALA A 33 6.66 -8.61 10.44
N GLY A 34 6.09 -9.81 10.61
CA GLY A 34 4.96 -10.04 11.52
C GLY A 34 3.61 -9.47 11.06
N LYS A 35 3.50 -8.96 9.83
CA LYS A 35 2.26 -8.47 9.23
C LYS A 35 1.95 -9.19 7.93
N ARG A 36 0.66 -9.32 7.60
CA ARG A 36 0.24 -9.82 6.28
C ARG A 36 0.65 -8.80 5.21
N PRO A 37 1.10 -9.25 4.02
CA PRO A 37 1.43 -8.34 2.93
C PRO A 37 0.24 -7.48 2.49
N ILE A 38 0.53 -6.27 2.03
CA ILE A 38 -0.47 -5.36 1.45
C ILE A 38 -0.19 -5.21 -0.04
N THR A 39 -1.26 -5.26 -0.85
CA THR A 39 -1.20 -5.06 -2.30
C THR A 39 -1.84 -3.73 -2.65
N ILE A 40 -1.09 -2.87 -3.36
CA ILE A 40 -1.52 -1.52 -3.73
C ILE A 40 -1.89 -1.50 -5.22
N PRO A 41 -3.13 -1.11 -5.58
CA PRO A 41 -3.55 -1.00 -6.98
C PRO A 41 -2.82 0.12 -7.70
N HIS A 42 -2.84 0.07 -9.03
CA HIS A 42 -2.25 1.10 -9.88
C HIS A 42 -3.13 2.33 -10.03
N GLY A 43 -2.51 3.48 -10.28
CA GLY A 43 -3.20 4.74 -10.55
C GLY A 43 -3.69 5.44 -9.28
N GLU A 44 -4.83 6.12 -9.42
CA GLU A 44 -5.49 6.82 -8.32
C GLU A 44 -6.26 5.83 -7.42
N ILE A 45 -6.11 6.02 -6.12
CA ILE A 45 -6.73 5.22 -5.08
C ILE A 45 -7.91 6.03 -4.53
N ASN A 46 -9.12 5.48 -4.69
CA ASN A 46 -10.31 6.10 -4.13
C ASN A 46 -10.28 6.05 -2.59
N LYS A 47 -11.08 6.91 -1.94
CA LYS A 47 -11.13 7.05 -0.48
C LYS A 47 -11.44 5.75 0.29
N TYR A 48 -12.17 4.81 -0.31
CA TYR A 48 -12.52 3.56 0.36
C TYR A 48 -11.36 2.58 0.33
N THR A 49 -10.70 2.46 -0.81
CA THR A 49 -9.50 1.63 -0.97
C THR A 49 -8.35 2.18 -0.12
N GLU A 50 -8.17 3.50 -0.11
CA GLU A 50 -7.20 4.18 0.75
C GLU A 50 -7.43 3.83 2.21
N ARG A 51 -8.66 4.04 2.71
CA ARG A 51 -9.04 3.70 4.08
C ARG A 51 -8.84 2.22 4.40
N GLY A 52 -9.15 1.32 3.46
CA GLY A 52 -8.92 -0.12 3.60
C GLY A 52 -7.44 -0.46 3.78
N ILE A 53 -6.58 0.16 2.97
CA ILE A 53 -5.12 -0.01 3.05
C ILE A 53 -4.58 0.53 4.39
N LEU A 54 -5.02 1.72 4.82
CA LEU A 54 -4.58 2.33 6.09
C LEU A 54 -4.97 1.46 7.29
N LYS A 55 -6.17 0.88 7.29
CA LYS A 55 -6.61 -0.04 8.34
C LYS A 55 -5.78 -1.33 8.36
N GLN A 56 -5.46 -1.89 7.18
CA GLN A 56 -4.57 -3.06 7.09
C GLN A 56 -3.16 -2.74 7.58
N ALA A 57 -2.68 -1.52 7.33
CA ALA A 57 -1.39 -1.04 7.79
C ALA A 57 -1.35 -0.68 9.28
N GLY A 58 -2.51 -0.62 9.95
CA GLY A 58 -2.65 -0.23 11.36
C GLY A 58 -2.40 1.26 11.60
N LEU A 59 -2.71 2.10 10.62
CA LEU A 59 -2.55 3.56 10.70
C LEU A 59 -3.84 4.29 11.09
N ILE A 60 -4.96 3.56 11.14
CA ILE A 60 -6.29 4.00 11.60
C ILE A 60 -7.06 2.84 12.24
#